data_AF-A0A354M4M2-F1
#
_entry.id   AF-A0A354M4M2-F1
#
_cell.length_a   1.000
_cell.length_b   1.000
_cell.length_c   1.000
_cell.angle_alpha   90.00
_cell.angle_beta   90.00
_cell.angle_gamma   90.00
#
_symmetry.space_group_name_H-M   'P 1'
#
loop_
_entity.id
_entity.type
_entity.pdbx_description
1 polymer ?
#
loop_
_entity_poly.entity_id
_entity_poly.type
_entity_poly.pdbx_seq_one_letter_code
_entity_poly.pdbx_strand_id
1 'polypeptide(L)'
;MNSTLFTLGRGIGQVMFQNNALSGIIMLLGIFLNSWQMGLLALAGNGAGTLTAYLSGYKQEDIRAGLYGFNGTLVGIAIGVFMQISLVSLLLMIIASAFSTWVTRLFGSQRWLPGFTAPFIITVWLLLGICSFFFPSLLLPTSSSVIECKPDLFRAFSLNIGQVMFQGETIVSGLFFLAAIFINSRLNAFYVVMASLLSVVVSLFWGVEYSMLNMGLMGYNGVLCAIALGDKTWKGAFYSVLSVLISILLQFTGMKFGMVTLTAPFVLSVWCIMGINKLASGKKRLNILG
;
A
#
# COMPACT_ATOMS: atom_id res chain seq x y z
N MET A 1 -22.08 -4.09 -17.72
CA MET A 1 -21.25 -2.88 -17.49
C MET A 1 -21.04 -2.58 -16.00
N ASN A 2 -22.08 -2.67 -15.15
CA ASN A 2 -21.96 -2.38 -13.71
C ASN A 2 -20.97 -3.29 -12.95
N SER A 3 -20.82 -4.57 -13.32
CA SER A 3 -19.95 -5.51 -12.60
C SER A 3 -18.47 -5.14 -12.64
N THR A 4 -17.96 -4.67 -13.80
CA THR A 4 -16.54 -4.33 -13.96
C THR A 4 -16.16 -3.11 -13.13
N LEU A 5 -16.99 -2.06 -13.14
CA LEU A 5 -16.77 -0.87 -12.32
C LEU A 5 -16.70 -1.22 -10.83
N PHE A 6 -17.63 -2.05 -10.35
CA PHE A 6 -17.61 -2.50 -8.96
C PHE A 6 -16.38 -3.35 -8.62
N THR A 7 -15.94 -4.23 -9.53
CA THR A 7 -14.72 -5.03 -9.35
C THR A 7 -13.48 -4.14 -9.27
N LEU A 8 -13.31 -3.21 -10.22
CA LEU A 8 -12.15 -2.30 -10.23
C LEU A 8 -12.16 -1.39 -9.00
N GLY A 9 -13.33 -0.82 -8.65
CA GLY A 9 -13.51 -0.03 -7.45
C GLY A 9 -13.13 -0.80 -6.19
N ARG A 10 -13.61 -2.05 -6.03
CA ARG A 10 -13.16 -2.90 -4.91
C ARG A 10 -11.66 -3.16 -4.97
N GLY A 11 -11.09 -3.44 -6.15
CA GLY A 11 -9.65 -3.62 -6.30
C GLY A 11 -8.84 -2.43 -5.77
N ILE A 12 -9.25 -1.19 -6.05
CA ILE A 12 -8.58 -0.01 -5.49
C ILE A 12 -8.80 0.08 -3.98
N GLY A 13 -10.03 -0.14 -3.50
CA GLY A 13 -10.34 -0.11 -2.07
C GLY A 13 -9.56 -1.16 -1.25
N GLN A 14 -9.31 -2.33 -1.83
CA GLN A 14 -8.60 -3.44 -1.19
C GLN A 14 -7.13 -3.14 -0.89
N VAL A 15 -6.51 -2.15 -1.55
CA VAL A 15 -5.16 -1.69 -1.19
C VAL A 15 -5.08 -1.28 0.28
N MET A 16 -6.16 -0.69 0.82
CA MET A 16 -6.29 -0.32 2.23
C MET A 16 -7.30 -1.21 2.95
N PHE A 17 -7.53 -2.44 2.51
CA PHE A 17 -8.48 -3.41 3.11
C PHE A 17 -9.96 -3.00 3.06
N GLN A 18 -10.36 -2.15 2.11
CA GLN A 18 -11.74 -1.72 1.96
C GLN A 18 -12.41 -2.51 0.82
N ASN A 19 -13.09 -3.62 1.15
CA ASN A 19 -13.92 -4.38 0.20
C ASN A 19 -15.23 -3.64 -0.14
N ASN A 20 -15.12 -2.40 -0.60
CA ASN A 20 -16.23 -1.50 -0.90
C ASN A 20 -15.88 -0.67 -2.14
N ALA A 21 -16.71 -0.81 -3.18
CA ALA A 21 -16.46 -0.14 -4.45
C ALA A 21 -16.55 1.39 -4.35
N LEU A 22 -17.47 1.93 -3.54
CA LEU A 22 -17.58 3.37 -3.33
C LEU A 22 -16.33 3.92 -2.65
N SER A 23 -15.82 3.23 -1.62
CA SER A 23 -14.55 3.60 -0.99
C SER A 23 -13.41 3.64 -2.00
N GLY A 24 -13.26 2.60 -2.83
CA GLY A 24 -12.22 2.60 -3.84
C GLY A 24 -12.39 3.65 -4.94
N ILE A 25 -13.63 4.00 -5.31
CA ILE A 25 -13.90 5.12 -6.24
C ILE A 25 -13.49 6.46 -5.60
N ILE A 26 -13.78 6.68 -4.33
CA ILE A 26 -13.37 7.91 -3.62
C ILE A 26 -11.84 7.96 -3.48
N MET A 27 -11.18 6.83 -3.21
CA MET A 27 -9.71 6.75 -3.25
C MET A 27 -9.18 7.08 -4.65
N LEU A 28 -9.78 6.52 -5.70
CA LEU A 28 -9.39 6.82 -7.08
C LEU A 28 -9.54 8.32 -7.40
N LEU A 29 -10.60 8.98 -6.95
CA LEU A 29 -10.74 10.44 -7.06
C LEU A 29 -9.60 11.17 -6.34
N GLY A 30 -9.24 10.72 -5.13
CA GLY A 30 -8.07 11.22 -4.41
C GLY A 30 -6.77 11.09 -5.20
N ILE A 31 -6.57 9.99 -5.93
CA ILE A 31 -5.41 9.81 -6.83
C ILE A 31 -5.48 10.79 -8.01
N PHE A 32 -6.63 10.91 -8.69
CA PHE A 32 -6.80 11.82 -9.82
C PHE A 32 -6.57 13.30 -9.45
N LEU A 33 -6.95 13.69 -8.23
CA LEU A 33 -6.73 15.05 -7.71
C LEU A 33 -5.25 15.34 -7.42
N ASN A 34 -4.43 14.31 -7.20
CA ASN A 34 -2.98 14.45 -7.12
C ASN A 34 -2.35 14.46 -8.52
N SER A 35 -2.69 13.45 -9.34
CA SER A 35 -2.22 13.34 -10.71
C SER A 35 -3.19 12.51 -11.55
N TRP A 36 -3.59 13.07 -12.69
CA TRP A 36 -4.44 12.34 -13.63
C TRP A 36 -3.72 11.15 -14.25
N GLN A 37 -2.40 11.24 -14.48
CA GLN A 37 -1.59 10.14 -14.98
C GLN A 37 -1.58 8.98 -13.98
N MET A 38 -1.38 9.27 -12.69
CA MET A 38 -1.40 8.24 -11.63
C MET A 38 -2.77 7.55 -11.56
N GLY A 39 -3.86 8.30 -11.71
CA GLY A 39 -5.21 7.73 -11.73
C GLY A 39 -5.43 6.77 -12.89
N LEU A 40 -4.95 7.10 -14.09
CA LEU A 40 -5.02 6.21 -15.25
C LEU A 40 -4.12 4.97 -15.10
N LEU A 41 -2.91 5.13 -14.58
CA LEU A 41 -1.99 4.02 -14.34
C LEU A 41 -2.53 3.06 -13.27
N ALA A 42 -3.12 3.60 -12.20
CA ALA A 42 -3.80 2.82 -11.17
C ALA A 42 -4.91 1.95 -11.76
N LEU A 43 -5.76 2.52 -12.61
CA LEU A 43 -6.82 1.80 -13.32
C LEU A 43 -6.27 0.76 -14.29
N ALA A 44 -5.25 1.10 -15.06
CA ALA A 44 -4.66 0.20 -16.05
C ALA A 44 -3.98 -1.01 -15.38
N GLY A 45 -3.21 -0.79 -14.31
CA GLY A 45 -2.60 -1.87 -13.54
C GLY A 45 -3.63 -2.76 -12.84
N ASN A 46 -4.69 -2.17 -12.27
CA ASN A 46 -5.82 -2.91 -11.69
C ASN A 46 -6.53 -3.77 -12.74
N GLY A 47 -6.82 -3.17 -13.90
CA GLY A 47 -7.45 -3.84 -15.04
C GLY A 47 -6.61 -4.99 -15.56
N ALA A 48 -5.29 -4.79 -15.73
CA ALA A 48 -4.36 -5.82 -16.15
C ALA A 48 -4.34 -7.01 -15.17
N GLY A 49 -4.19 -6.76 -13.87
CA GLY A 49 -4.20 -7.83 -12.87
C GLY A 49 -5.54 -8.57 -12.80
N THR A 50 -6.64 -7.83 -12.83
CA THR A 50 -8.00 -8.40 -12.86
C THR A 50 -8.21 -9.27 -14.10
N LEU A 51 -7.80 -8.80 -15.29
CA LEU A 51 -7.89 -9.54 -16.54
C LEU A 51 -7.02 -10.81 -16.50
N THR A 52 -5.79 -10.72 -15.98
CA THR A 52 -4.93 -11.89 -15.79
C THR A 52 -5.61 -12.95 -14.91
N ALA A 53 -6.30 -12.55 -13.84
CA ALA A 53 -7.03 -13.49 -12.99
C ALA A 53 -8.20 -14.17 -13.72
N TYR A 54 -8.93 -13.43 -14.56
CA TYR A 54 -9.97 -13.99 -15.44
C TYR A 54 -9.39 -15.01 -16.43
N LEU A 55 -8.33 -14.63 -17.13
CA LEU A 55 -7.67 -15.50 -18.12
C LEU A 55 -7.04 -16.74 -17.47
N SER A 56 -6.61 -16.63 -16.21
CA SER A 56 -6.04 -17.74 -15.44
C SER A 56 -7.11 -18.64 -14.79
N GLY A 57 -8.40 -18.36 -15.00
CA GLY A 57 -9.50 -19.17 -14.47
C GLY A 57 -9.62 -19.13 -12.94
N TYR A 58 -9.21 -18.03 -12.28
CA TYR A 58 -9.31 -17.90 -10.83
C TYR A 58 -10.77 -17.74 -10.37
N LYS A 59 -11.00 -17.98 -9.08
CA LYS A 59 -12.35 -17.94 -8.49
C LYS A 59 -13.02 -16.60 -8.74
N GLN A 60 -14.22 -16.64 -9.30
CA GLN A 60 -14.99 -15.45 -9.65
C GLN A 60 -15.35 -14.59 -8.43
N GLU A 61 -15.57 -15.21 -7.27
CA GLU A 61 -15.85 -14.51 -6.02
C GLU A 61 -14.66 -13.64 -5.58
N ASP A 62 -13.45 -14.22 -5.57
CA ASP A 62 -12.21 -13.50 -5.24
C ASP A 62 -11.94 -12.36 -6.23
N ILE A 63 -12.19 -12.59 -7.52
CA ILE A 63 -12.05 -11.56 -8.56
C ILE A 63 -13.05 -10.43 -8.30
N ARG A 64 -14.33 -10.72 -8.08
CA ARG A 64 -15.37 -9.71 -7.80
C ARG A 64 -15.17 -8.97 -6.48
N ALA A 65 -14.46 -9.59 -5.53
CA ALA A 65 -14.02 -8.96 -4.29
C ALA A 65 -12.79 -8.05 -4.46
N GLY A 66 -12.20 -7.99 -5.67
CA GLY A 66 -11.07 -7.12 -6.00
C GLY A 66 -9.70 -7.65 -5.56
N LEU A 67 -9.60 -8.90 -5.10
CA LEU A 67 -8.38 -9.45 -4.50
C LEU A 67 -7.21 -9.59 -5.48
N TYR A 68 -7.47 -9.60 -6.79
CA TYR A 68 -6.45 -9.67 -7.83
C TYR A 68 -6.16 -8.32 -8.51
N GLY A 69 -6.89 -7.26 -8.18
CA GLY A 69 -6.70 -5.93 -8.79
C GLY A 69 -5.82 -4.98 -7.96
N PHE A 70 -5.76 -5.14 -6.64
CA PHE A 70 -5.13 -4.15 -5.77
C PHE A 70 -3.60 -4.11 -5.88
N ASN A 71 -2.94 -5.27 -5.97
CA ASN A 71 -1.49 -5.32 -6.21
C ASN A 71 -1.13 -4.71 -7.57
N GLY A 72 -1.94 -4.98 -8.62
CA GLY A 72 -1.79 -4.34 -9.92
C GLY A 72 -2.00 -2.82 -9.88
N THR A 73 -2.93 -2.33 -9.05
CA THR A 73 -3.13 -0.88 -8.82
C THR A 73 -1.84 -0.23 -8.33
N LEU A 74 -1.20 -0.81 -7.31
CA LEU A 74 0.05 -0.30 -6.76
C LEU A 74 1.22 -0.40 -7.75
N VAL A 75 1.30 -1.49 -8.54
CA VAL A 75 2.29 -1.62 -9.62
C VAL A 75 2.13 -0.50 -10.64
N GLY A 76 0.90 -0.21 -11.08
CA GLY A 76 0.62 0.88 -12.01
C GLY A 76 1.07 2.23 -11.50
N ILE A 77 0.74 2.55 -10.25
CA ILE A 77 1.17 3.82 -9.64
C ILE A 77 2.70 3.86 -9.49
N ALA A 78 3.34 2.76 -9.07
CA ALA A 78 4.79 2.70 -8.91
C ALA A 78 5.54 2.97 -10.22
N ILE A 79 5.00 2.54 -11.37
CA ILE A 79 5.55 2.91 -12.70
C ILE A 79 5.55 4.42 -12.88
N GLY A 80 4.44 5.10 -12.57
CA GLY A 80 4.33 6.55 -12.69
C GLY A 80 5.27 7.30 -11.73
N VAL A 81 5.64 6.70 -10.60
CA VAL A 81 6.53 7.30 -9.59
C VAL A 81 8.00 7.09 -9.95
N PHE A 82 8.36 5.89 -10.40
CA PHE A 82 9.77 5.50 -10.54
C PHE A 82 10.26 5.50 -11.99
N MET A 83 9.39 5.66 -12.98
CA MET A 83 9.76 5.55 -14.39
C MET A 83 9.17 6.66 -15.25
N GLN A 84 9.91 7.01 -16.30
CA GLN A 84 9.38 7.86 -17.36
C GLN A 84 8.23 7.14 -18.07
N ILE A 85 7.10 7.82 -18.25
CA ILE A 85 5.94 7.27 -18.96
C ILE A 85 6.29 7.18 -20.45
N SER A 86 6.40 5.94 -20.94
CA SER A 86 6.73 5.61 -22.32
C SER A 86 6.01 4.30 -22.68
N LEU A 87 6.01 3.94 -23.97
CA LEU A 87 5.43 2.67 -24.39
C LEU A 87 6.08 1.48 -23.66
N VAL A 88 7.39 1.53 -23.42
CA VAL A 88 8.13 0.47 -22.72
C VAL A 88 7.69 0.35 -21.27
N SER A 89 7.59 1.45 -20.51
CA SER A 89 7.11 1.38 -19.12
C SER A 89 5.66 0.95 -19.01
N LEU A 90 4.80 1.32 -19.98
CA LEU A 90 3.41 0.85 -20.03
C LEU A 90 3.30 -0.66 -20.33
N LEU A 91 4.14 -1.20 -21.21
CA LEU A 91 4.20 -2.65 -21.45
C LEU A 91 4.72 -3.41 -20.22
N LEU A 92 5.78 -2.89 -19.59
CA LEU A 92 6.31 -3.43 -18.34
C LEU A 92 5.26 -3.38 -17.22
N MET A 93 4.48 -2.31 -17.13
CA MET A 93 3.37 -2.20 -16.18
C MET A 93 2.36 -3.34 -16.34
N ILE A 94 1.95 -3.66 -17.58
CA ILE A 94 0.99 -4.73 -17.86
C ILE A 94 1.58 -6.08 -17.42
N ILE A 95 2.83 -6.36 -17.82
CA ILE A 95 3.53 -7.61 -17.48
C ILE A 95 3.70 -7.74 -15.97
N ALA A 96 4.16 -6.69 -15.30
CA ALA A 96 4.36 -6.64 -13.85
C ALA A 96 3.02 -6.80 -13.10
N SER A 97 1.95 -6.16 -13.56
CA SER A 97 0.62 -6.30 -12.95
C SER A 97 0.10 -7.74 -13.06
N ALA A 98 0.29 -8.38 -14.22
CA ALA A 98 -0.02 -9.79 -14.43
C ALA A 98 0.84 -10.70 -13.53
N PHE A 99 2.14 -10.43 -13.42
CA PHE A 99 3.03 -11.18 -12.53
C PHE A 99 2.61 -11.07 -11.06
N SER A 100 2.25 -9.86 -10.59
CA SER A 100 1.76 -9.64 -9.23
C SER A 100 0.49 -10.46 -8.93
N THR A 101 -0.34 -10.71 -9.94
CA THR A 101 -1.55 -11.55 -9.84
C THR A 101 -1.20 -13.02 -9.62
N TRP A 102 -0.21 -13.54 -10.34
CA TRP A 102 0.29 -14.90 -10.12
C TRP A 102 0.94 -15.05 -8.74
N VAL A 103 1.74 -14.08 -8.30
CA VAL A 103 2.32 -14.07 -6.95
C VAL A 103 1.21 -14.02 -5.89
N THR A 104 0.15 -13.21 -6.10
CA THR A 104 -1.04 -13.18 -5.24
C THR A 104 -1.68 -14.57 -5.13
N ARG A 105 -1.82 -15.28 -6.25
CA ARG A 105 -2.36 -16.65 -6.28
C ARG A 105 -1.48 -17.63 -5.50
N LEU A 106 -0.16 -17.52 -5.59
CA LEU A 106 0.79 -18.36 -4.84
C LEU A 106 0.62 -18.17 -3.33
N PHE A 107 0.52 -16.91 -2.86
CA PHE A 107 0.21 -16.63 -1.46
C PHE A 107 -1.14 -17.23 -1.03
N GLY A 108 -2.17 -17.16 -1.88
CA GLY A 108 -3.45 -17.81 -1.59
C GLY A 108 -3.38 -19.34 -1.50
N SER A 109 -2.49 -19.98 -2.27
CA SER A 109 -2.30 -21.44 -2.27
C SER A 109 -1.57 -21.96 -1.03
N GLN A 110 -0.54 -21.26 -0.56
CA GLN A 110 0.30 -21.79 0.52
C GLN A 110 -0.42 -21.82 1.88
N ARG A 111 -1.28 -20.84 2.21
CA ARG A 111 -2.09 -20.77 3.45
C ARG A 111 -1.30 -20.75 4.79
N TRP A 112 -0.08 -20.25 4.80
CA TRP A 112 0.70 -20.02 6.02
C TRP A 112 0.63 -18.55 6.42
N LEU A 113 0.81 -17.66 5.44
CA LEU A 113 0.77 -16.20 5.63
C LEU A 113 -0.19 -15.51 4.65
N PRO A 114 -0.94 -14.48 5.05
CA PRO A 114 -1.64 -13.62 4.09
C PRO A 114 -0.63 -12.91 3.18
N GLY A 115 -0.98 -12.78 1.90
CA GLY A 115 -0.11 -12.12 0.92
C GLY A 115 -0.01 -10.62 1.10
N PHE A 116 -1.07 -9.95 1.57
CA PHE A 116 -1.14 -8.49 1.66
C PHE A 116 -0.62 -7.83 0.37
N THR A 117 0.27 -6.83 0.49
CA THR A 117 0.96 -6.17 -0.61
C THR A 117 2.32 -6.81 -0.97
N ALA A 118 2.66 -7.98 -0.40
CA ALA A 118 3.89 -8.70 -0.77
C ALA A 118 4.00 -9.00 -2.27
N PRO A 119 2.92 -9.39 -2.98
CA PRO A 119 2.97 -9.56 -4.43
C PRO A 119 3.40 -8.29 -5.17
N PHE A 120 2.88 -7.13 -4.77
CA PHE A 120 3.31 -5.83 -5.29
C PHE A 120 4.78 -5.54 -4.99
N ILE A 121 5.24 -5.72 -3.74
CA ILE A 121 6.61 -5.43 -3.33
C ILE A 121 7.62 -6.25 -4.13
N ILE A 122 7.42 -7.58 -4.19
CA ILE A 122 8.29 -8.50 -4.93
C ILE A 122 8.34 -8.12 -6.40
N THR A 123 7.19 -7.80 -6.99
CA THR A 123 7.07 -7.41 -8.40
C THR A 123 7.84 -6.13 -8.68
N VAL A 124 7.65 -5.08 -7.88
CA VAL A 124 8.29 -3.78 -8.13
C VAL A 124 9.78 -3.82 -7.83
N TRP A 125 10.23 -4.51 -6.78
CA TRP A 125 11.67 -4.70 -6.55
C TRP A 125 12.36 -5.43 -7.72
N LEU A 126 11.75 -6.50 -8.22
CA LEU A 126 12.26 -7.21 -9.39
C LEU A 126 12.29 -6.29 -10.61
N LEU A 127 11.21 -5.57 -10.86
CA LEU A 127 11.09 -4.64 -11.97
C LEU A 127 12.16 -3.54 -11.90
N LEU A 128 12.32 -2.87 -10.76
CA LEU A 128 13.32 -1.81 -10.58
C LEU A 128 14.74 -2.36 -10.72
N GLY A 129 15.01 -3.56 -10.19
CA GLY A 129 16.30 -4.24 -10.37
C GLY A 129 16.58 -4.54 -11.84
N ILE A 130 15.63 -5.13 -12.57
CA ILE A 130 15.77 -5.40 -14.02
C ILE A 130 16.00 -4.09 -14.78
N CYS A 131 15.21 -3.04 -14.52
CA CYS A 131 15.37 -1.76 -15.20
C CYS A 131 16.70 -1.09 -14.88
N SER A 132 17.20 -1.18 -13.64
CA SER A 132 18.52 -0.63 -13.30
C SER A 132 19.67 -1.23 -14.11
N PHE A 133 19.54 -2.50 -14.51
CA PHE A 133 20.56 -3.21 -15.28
C PHE A 133 20.37 -3.07 -16.80
N PHE A 134 19.13 -3.22 -17.29
CA PHE A 134 18.84 -3.29 -18.73
C PHE A 134 18.26 -2.00 -19.33
N PHE A 135 17.57 -1.18 -18.54
CA PHE A 135 16.87 0.03 -19.00
C PHE A 135 17.07 1.23 -18.05
N PRO A 136 18.32 1.60 -17.71
CA PRO A 136 18.58 2.61 -16.67
C PRO A 136 18.01 3.99 -17.04
N SER A 137 17.93 4.32 -18.33
CA SER A 137 17.33 5.57 -18.82
C SER A 137 15.82 5.67 -18.58
N LEU A 138 15.15 4.56 -18.30
CA LEU A 138 13.72 4.54 -17.99
C LEU A 138 13.44 4.99 -16.55
N LEU A 139 14.40 4.80 -15.64
CA LEU A 139 14.25 5.13 -14.23
C LEU A 139 14.33 6.64 -14.00
N LEU A 140 13.41 7.17 -13.20
CA LEU A 140 13.46 8.56 -12.77
C LEU A 140 14.53 8.71 -11.68
N PRO A 141 15.34 9.78 -11.73
CA PRO A 141 16.29 10.06 -10.67
C PRO A 141 15.56 10.35 -9.37
N THR A 142 16.17 9.99 -8.23
CA THR A 142 15.69 10.40 -6.93
C THR A 142 15.68 11.92 -6.86
N SER A 143 14.52 12.52 -6.62
CA SER A 143 14.40 13.97 -6.46
C SER A 143 15.21 14.43 -5.24
N SER A 144 15.95 15.52 -5.39
CA SER A 144 16.65 16.16 -4.28
C SER A 144 15.64 16.55 -3.20
N SER A 145 15.88 16.15 -1.96
CA SER A 145 15.03 16.57 -0.85
C SER A 145 15.12 18.09 -0.69
N VAL A 146 13.96 18.74 -0.75
CA VAL A 146 13.87 20.16 -0.37
C VAL A 146 14.12 20.24 1.14
N ILE A 147 15.06 21.10 1.55
CA ILE A 147 15.32 21.34 2.97
C ILE A 147 14.09 22.03 3.57
N GLU A 148 13.41 21.31 4.45
CA GLU A 148 12.26 21.82 5.19
C GLU A 148 12.72 22.21 6.60
N CYS A 149 12.50 23.46 7.00
CA CYS A 149 12.98 23.98 8.29
C CYS A 149 11.98 23.79 9.44
N LYS A 150 10.76 23.31 9.15
CA LYS A 150 9.72 23.10 10.16
C LYS A 150 8.83 21.89 9.84
N PRO A 151 8.29 21.22 10.87
CA PRO A 151 7.28 20.19 10.67
C PRO A 151 5.94 20.84 10.30
N ASP A 152 5.28 20.30 9.28
CA ASP A 152 3.88 20.56 8.95
C ASP A 152 3.06 19.33 9.36
N LEU A 153 2.49 19.40 10.56
CA LEU A 153 1.83 18.26 11.19
C LEU A 153 0.58 17.82 10.42
N PHE A 154 -0.17 18.77 9.85
CA PHE A 154 -1.38 18.44 9.11
C PHE A 154 -1.05 17.82 7.76
N ARG A 155 -0.04 18.37 7.06
CA ARG A 155 0.48 17.77 5.83
C ARG A 155 1.05 16.39 6.09
N ALA A 156 1.89 16.22 7.10
CA ALA A 156 2.45 14.91 7.48
C ALA A 156 1.35 13.90 7.82
N PHE A 157 0.35 14.31 8.62
CA PHE A 157 -0.80 13.47 8.95
C PHE A 157 -1.54 12.99 7.70
N SER A 158 -1.85 13.90 6.77
CA SER A 158 -2.60 13.55 5.56
C SER A 158 -1.75 12.71 4.60
N LEU A 159 -0.49 13.10 4.38
CA LEU A 159 0.40 12.41 3.46
C LEU A 159 0.85 11.04 3.99
N ASN A 160 0.89 10.80 5.31
CA ASN A 160 1.02 9.44 5.84
C ASN A 160 -0.07 8.51 5.29
N ILE A 161 -1.30 9.01 5.10
CA ILE A 161 -2.41 8.22 4.56
C ILE A 161 -2.30 8.14 3.03
N GLY A 162 -2.04 9.27 2.37
CA GLY A 162 -1.91 9.33 0.90
C GLY A 162 -0.76 8.47 0.35
N GLN A 163 0.37 8.43 1.05
CA GLN A 163 1.57 7.68 0.64
C GLN A 163 1.37 6.17 0.59
N VAL A 164 0.29 5.63 1.18
CA VAL A 164 -0.08 4.21 1.01
C VAL A 164 -0.23 3.84 -0.46
N MET A 165 -0.68 4.79 -1.29
CA MET A 165 -0.74 4.66 -2.74
C MET A 165 0.18 5.68 -3.44
N PHE A 166 1.31 6.08 -2.83
CA PHE A 166 2.25 7.05 -3.40
C PHE A 166 1.70 8.47 -3.66
N GLN A 167 0.63 8.88 -2.97
CA GLN A 167 0.05 10.22 -3.14
C GLN A 167 0.69 11.20 -2.15
N GLY A 168 1.92 11.62 -2.46
CA GLY A 168 2.79 12.43 -1.60
C GLY A 168 2.80 13.94 -1.88
N GLU A 169 2.03 14.43 -2.85
CA GLU A 169 2.11 15.85 -3.28
C GLU A 169 0.95 16.69 -2.73
N THR A 170 -0.27 16.16 -2.70
CA THR A 170 -1.45 16.88 -2.17
C THR A 170 -2.01 16.27 -0.88
N ILE A 171 -2.28 17.15 0.09
CA ILE A 171 -3.02 16.79 1.30
C ILE A 171 -4.44 16.29 1.00
N VAL A 172 -4.98 16.60 -0.18
CA VAL A 172 -6.36 16.24 -0.54
C VAL A 172 -6.50 14.72 -0.69
N SER A 173 -5.49 14.03 -1.25
CA SER A 173 -5.55 12.58 -1.44
C SER A 173 -5.68 11.83 -0.12
N GLY A 174 -4.89 12.20 0.89
CA GLY A 174 -4.97 11.60 2.22
C GLY A 174 -6.34 11.79 2.88
N LEU A 175 -6.96 12.97 2.71
CA LEU A 175 -8.32 13.25 3.22
C LEU A 175 -9.38 12.42 2.49
N PHE A 176 -9.28 12.28 1.16
CA PHE A 176 -10.18 11.42 0.39
C PHE A 176 -10.02 9.95 0.78
N PHE A 177 -8.79 9.48 1.02
CA PHE A 177 -8.54 8.11 1.45
C PHE A 177 -9.13 7.86 2.85
N LEU A 178 -8.95 8.81 3.78
CA LEU A 178 -9.57 8.72 5.10
C LEU A 178 -11.10 8.70 5.02
N ALA A 179 -11.70 9.57 4.20
CA ALA A 179 -13.14 9.59 3.98
C ALA A 179 -13.65 8.27 3.37
N ALA A 180 -12.93 7.74 2.39
CA ALA A 180 -13.23 6.44 1.79
C ALA A 180 -13.19 5.30 2.81
N ILE A 181 -12.18 5.26 3.68
CA ILE A 181 -12.09 4.25 4.74
C ILE A 181 -13.24 4.43 5.73
N PHE A 182 -13.55 5.66 6.14
CA PHE A 182 -14.63 5.95 7.08
C PHE A 182 -16.00 5.48 6.58
N ILE A 183 -16.27 5.64 5.28
CA ILE A 183 -17.51 5.18 4.62
C ILE A 183 -17.68 3.65 4.76
N ASN A 184 -16.59 2.89 4.65
CA ASN A 184 -16.67 1.43 4.77
C ASN A 184 -16.59 0.95 6.23
N SER A 185 -15.73 1.56 7.04
CA SER A 185 -15.49 1.17 8.43
C SER A 185 -14.96 2.32 9.27
N ARG A 186 -15.78 2.78 10.22
CA ARG A 186 -15.38 3.78 11.23
C ARG A 186 -14.24 3.29 12.12
N LEU A 187 -14.20 1.99 12.39
CA LEU A 187 -13.12 1.38 13.19
C LEU A 187 -11.78 1.46 12.45
N ASN A 188 -11.77 1.13 11.15
CA ASN A 188 -10.57 1.25 10.34
C ASN A 188 -10.10 2.71 10.27
N ALA A 189 -11.03 3.65 10.09
CA ALA A 189 -10.71 5.08 10.09
C ALA A 189 -10.10 5.55 11.42
N PHE A 190 -10.61 5.08 12.57
CA PHE A 190 -10.00 5.33 13.87
C PHE A 190 -8.55 4.84 13.93
N TYR A 191 -8.29 3.60 13.49
CA TYR A 191 -6.94 3.03 13.47
C TYR A 191 -5.99 3.77 12.51
N VAL A 192 -6.48 4.25 11.36
CA VAL A 192 -5.70 5.10 10.44
C VAL A 192 -5.31 6.41 11.10
N VAL A 193 -6.26 7.09 11.76
CA VAL A 193 -6.00 8.35 12.46
C VAL A 193 -4.97 8.12 13.56
N MET A 194 -5.17 7.08 14.39
CA MET A 194 -4.26 6.72 15.47
C MET A 194 -2.84 6.44 14.95
N ALA A 195 -2.71 5.61 13.92
CA ALA A 195 -1.42 5.26 13.35
C ALA A 195 -0.70 6.47 12.74
N SER A 196 -1.41 7.30 11.97
CA SER A 196 -0.81 8.50 11.37
C SER A 196 -0.31 9.48 12.43
N LEU A 197 -1.11 9.74 13.48
CA LEU A 197 -0.71 10.60 14.60
C LEU A 197 0.46 10.01 15.38
N LEU A 198 0.42 8.70 15.67
CA LEU A 198 1.51 8.00 16.35
C LEU A 198 2.81 8.09 15.54
N SER A 199 2.75 7.88 14.23
CA SER A 199 3.90 8.01 13.34
C SER A 199 4.49 9.41 13.34
N VAL A 200 3.67 10.47 13.36
CA VAL A 200 4.16 11.85 13.49
C VAL A 200 4.87 12.04 14.82
N VAL A 201 4.26 11.64 15.95
CA VAL A 201 4.85 11.79 17.29
C VAL A 201 6.18 11.05 17.41
N VAL A 202 6.22 9.79 16.98
CA VAL A 202 7.43 8.96 17.02
C VAL A 202 8.52 9.55 16.12
N SER A 203 8.17 10.04 14.93
CA SER A 203 9.15 10.63 14.00
C SER A 203 9.75 11.94 14.55
N LEU A 204 8.95 12.77 15.21
CA LEU A 204 9.44 13.98 15.88
C LEU A 204 10.36 13.63 17.05
N PHE A 205 9.99 12.66 17.88
CA PHE A 205 10.80 12.21 19.00
C PHE A 205 12.13 11.58 18.55
N TRP A 206 12.12 10.84 17.45
CA TRP A 206 13.31 10.23 16.85
C TRP A 206 14.21 11.25 16.13
N GLY A 207 13.72 12.46 15.87
CA GLY A 207 14.47 13.48 15.13
C GLY A 207 14.59 13.15 13.63
N VAL A 208 13.56 12.54 13.04
CA VAL A 208 13.50 12.33 11.58
C VAL A 208 13.47 13.68 10.87
N GLU A 209 14.18 13.79 9.74
CA GLU A 209 14.20 15.01 8.92
C GLU A 209 12.78 15.47 8.55
N TYR A 210 12.53 16.79 8.65
CA TYR A 210 11.21 17.36 8.38
C TYR A 210 10.76 17.16 6.93
N SER A 211 11.69 17.05 5.98
CA SER A 211 11.38 16.70 4.58
C SER A 211 10.69 15.34 4.49
N MET A 212 11.25 14.31 5.14
CA MET A 212 10.69 12.95 5.17
C MET A 212 9.37 12.89 5.95
N LEU A 213 9.29 13.61 7.07
CA LEU A 213 8.09 13.70 7.90
C LEU A 213 6.94 14.37 7.11
N ASN A 214 7.19 15.53 6.52
CA ASN A 214 6.19 16.29 5.78
C ASN A 214 5.74 15.55 4.52
N MET A 215 6.60 14.75 3.89
CA MET A 215 6.22 13.86 2.77
C MET A 215 5.43 12.61 3.19
N GLY A 216 5.21 12.39 4.49
CA GLY A 216 4.45 11.26 5.00
C GLY A 216 5.16 9.90 4.92
N LEU A 217 6.49 9.90 4.72
CA LEU A 217 7.26 8.67 4.45
C LEU A 217 7.41 7.75 5.67
N MET A 218 7.11 8.26 6.86
CA MET A 218 7.24 7.49 8.10
C MET A 218 5.94 6.82 8.54
N GLY A 219 4.77 7.22 8.02
CA GLY A 219 3.49 6.77 8.55
C GLY A 219 2.69 5.79 7.70
N TYR A 220 2.90 5.74 6.38
CA TYR A 220 2.02 4.94 5.49
C TYR A 220 2.07 3.43 5.76
N ASN A 221 3.25 2.90 6.10
CA ASN A 221 3.37 1.50 6.54
C ASN A 221 2.61 1.27 7.86
N GLY A 222 2.69 2.22 8.81
CA GLY A 222 1.95 2.18 10.07
C GLY A 222 0.44 2.19 9.85
N VAL A 223 -0.06 3.01 8.92
CA VAL A 223 -1.49 3.06 8.56
C VAL A 223 -1.99 1.68 8.13
N LEU A 224 -1.26 0.97 7.26
CA LEU A 224 -1.63 -0.39 6.83
C LEU A 224 -1.54 -1.41 7.97
N CYS A 225 -0.50 -1.34 8.81
CA CYS A 225 -0.36 -2.18 10.00
C CYS A 225 -1.59 -2.04 10.91
N ALA A 226 -2.03 -0.81 11.11
CA ALA A 226 -3.10 -0.53 12.05
C ALA A 226 -4.46 -1.01 11.56
N ILE A 227 -4.76 -0.89 10.26
CA ILE A 227 -5.97 -1.45 9.66
C ILE A 227 -5.92 -3.00 9.70
N ALA A 228 -4.76 -3.60 9.40
CA ALA A 228 -4.63 -5.04 9.32
C ALA A 228 -4.80 -5.75 10.68
N LEU A 229 -4.33 -5.15 11.77
CA LEU A 229 -4.34 -5.78 13.10
C LEU A 229 -5.35 -5.17 14.08
N GLY A 230 -5.87 -3.98 13.78
CA GLY A 230 -6.80 -3.28 14.65
C GLY A 230 -8.18 -3.92 14.68
N ASP A 231 -8.68 -4.20 15.88
CA ASP A 231 -10.04 -4.67 16.10
C ASP A 231 -10.68 -3.98 17.32
N LYS A 232 -11.85 -4.43 17.79
CA LYS A 232 -12.55 -3.83 18.94
C LYS A 232 -11.98 -4.27 20.30
N THR A 233 -10.95 -5.12 20.32
CA THR A 233 -10.38 -5.70 21.53
C THR A 233 -9.12 -4.95 21.95
N TRP A 234 -8.84 -4.96 23.25
CA TRP A 234 -7.57 -4.43 23.78
C TRP A 234 -6.34 -5.13 23.20
N LYS A 235 -6.46 -6.43 22.91
CA LYS A 235 -5.39 -7.23 22.32
C LYS A 235 -5.09 -6.78 20.87
N GLY A 236 -6.11 -6.56 20.06
CA GLY A 236 -5.95 -6.02 18.70
C GLY A 236 -5.40 -4.60 18.72
N ALA A 237 -5.89 -3.74 19.62
CA ALA A 237 -5.35 -2.38 19.79
C ALA A 237 -3.85 -2.39 20.15
N PHE A 238 -3.45 -3.22 21.11
CA PHE A 238 -2.05 -3.38 21.51
C PHE A 238 -1.17 -3.86 20.35
N TYR A 239 -1.60 -4.90 19.64
CA TYR A 239 -0.86 -5.43 18.50
C TYR A 239 -0.79 -4.49 17.31
N SER A 240 -1.85 -3.71 17.07
CA SER A 240 -1.87 -2.64 16.08
C SER A 240 -0.80 -1.59 16.38
N VAL A 241 -0.78 -1.04 17.60
CA VAL A 241 0.24 -0.06 18.03
C VAL A 241 1.64 -0.64 17.94
N LEU A 242 1.86 -1.86 18.45
CA LEU A 242 3.16 -2.52 18.38
C LEU A 242 3.64 -2.72 16.93
N SER A 243 2.73 -3.12 16.03
CA SER A 243 3.03 -3.27 14.61
C SER A 243 3.37 -1.93 13.94
N VAL A 244 2.66 -0.85 14.27
CA VAL A 244 2.99 0.50 13.80
C VAL A 244 4.42 0.86 14.18
N LEU A 245 4.80 0.67 15.45
CA LEU A 245 6.16 0.97 15.94
C LEU A 245 7.24 0.16 15.23
N ILE A 246 7.03 -1.15 15.05
CA ILE A 246 7.95 -2.02 14.29
C ILE A 246 8.07 -1.54 12.84
N SER A 247 6.95 -1.15 12.21
CA SER A 247 6.96 -0.69 10.82
C SER A 247 7.71 0.63 10.64
N ILE A 248 7.63 1.56 11.61
CA ILE A 248 8.39 2.81 11.61
C ILE A 248 9.89 2.52 11.69
N LEU A 249 10.30 1.60 12.58
CA LEU A 249 11.68 1.16 12.71
C LEU A 249 12.21 0.54 11.41
N LEU A 250 11.44 -0.38 10.81
CA LEU A 250 11.79 -1.03 9.54
C LEU A 250 11.84 -0.02 8.38
N GLN A 251 10.93 0.95 8.35
CA GLN A 251 10.92 2.02 7.36
C GLN A 251 12.16 2.90 7.47
N PHE A 252 12.48 3.37 8.68
CA PHE A 252 13.64 4.22 8.93
C PHE A 252 14.95 3.50 8.57
N THR A 253 15.11 2.26 9.04
CA THR A 253 16.30 1.45 8.73
C THR A 253 16.43 1.16 7.24
N GLY A 254 15.34 0.78 6.57
CA GLY A 254 15.33 0.52 5.13
C GLY A 254 15.74 1.74 4.29
N MET A 255 15.21 2.93 4.62
CA MET A 255 15.61 4.17 3.94
C MET A 255 17.07 4.52 4.20
N LYS A 256 17.58 4.30 5.43
CA LYS A 256 18.99 4.55 5.76
C LYS A 256 19.95 3.65 4.95
N PHE A 257 19.50 2.45 4.57
CA PHE A 257 20.23 1.57 3.64
C PHE A 257 20.00 1.91 2.15
N GLY A 258 19.32 3.01 1.84
CA GLY A 258 19.05 3.43 0.47
C GLY A 258 18.01 2.58 -0.27
N MET A 259 17.23 1.76 0.44
CA MET A 259 16.21 0.92 -0.18
C MET A 259 14.93 1.71 -0.45
N VAL A 260 14.33 1.48 -1.62
CA VAL A 260 12.93 1.81 -1.87
C VAL A 260 12.08 0.79 -1.10
N THR A 261 11.69 1.14 0.13
CA THR A 261 11.06 0.22 1.07
C THR A 261 9.67 -0.25 0.63
N LEU A 262 8.97 0.56 -0.17
CA LEU A 262 7.56 0.32 -0.54
C LEU A 262 6.75 0.00 0.73
N THR A 263 5.82 -0.94 0.64
CA THR A 263 5.03 -1.39 1.80
C THR A 263 5.65 -2.58 2.54
N ALA A 264 6.94 -2.88 2.34
CA ALA A 264 7.60 -4.01 2.99
C ALA A 264 7.64 -3.92 4.52
N PRO A 265 7.92 -2.74 5.13
CA PRO A 265 7.85 -2.58 6.57
C PRO A 265 6.49 -2.95 7.17
N PHE A 266 5.40 -2.64 6.46
CA PHE A 266 4.05 -3.06 6.85
C PHE A 266 3.91 -4.59 6.85
N VAL A 267 4.20 -5.25 5.71
CA VAL A 267 4.02 -6.70 5.57
C VAL A 267 4.83 -7.47 6.60
N LEU A 268 6.12 -7.12 6.73
CA LEU A 268 7.03 -7.77 7.67
C LEU A 268 6.58 -7.56 9.12
N SER A 269 6.18 -6.34 9.48
CA SER A 269 5.70 -6.04 10.82
C SER A 269 4.46 -6.86 11.17
N VAL A 270 3.46 -6.93 10.29
CA VAL A 270 2.24 -7.71 10.54
C VAL A 270 2.55 -9.20 10.63
N TRP A 271 3.41 -9.74 9.76
CA TRP A 271 3.85 -11.14 9.85
C TRP A 271 4.58 -11.45 11.16
N CYS A 272 5.41 -10.53 11.67
CA CYS A 272 6.05 -10.67 12.98
C CYS A 272 5.01 -10.76 14.10
N ILE A 273 4.04 -9.86 14.14
CA ILE A 273 2.97 -9.88 15.16
C ILE A 273 2.11 -11.14 15.08
N MET A 274 1.76 -11.55 13.86
CA MET A 274 1.04 -12.80 13.63
C MET A 274 1.83 -13.99 14.19
N GLY A 275 3.15 -14.05 13.91
CA GLY A 275 4.06 -15.06 14.46
C GLY A 275 4.10 -15.08 15.99
N ILE A 276 4.23 -13.90 16.62
CA ILE A 276 4.20 -13.76 18.09
C ILE A 276 2.89 -14.29 18.67
N ASN A 277 1.74 -13.90 18.10
CA ASN A 277 0.43 -14.35 18.57
C ASN A 277 0.24 -15.87 18.36
N LYS A 278 0.82 -16.44 17.29
CA LYS A 278 0.83 -17.90 17.07
C LYS A 278 1.59 -18.63 18.18
N LEU A 279 2.80 -18.17 18.49
CA LEU A 279 3.64 -18.74 19.54
C LEU A 279 2.95 -18.63 20.91
N ALA A 280 2.37 -17.47 21.21
CA ALA A 280 1.65 -17.25 22.47
C ALA A 280 0.36 -18.08 22.61
N SER A 281 -0.28 -18.49 21.52
CA SER A 281 -1.54 -19.25 21.54
C SER A 281 -1.38 -20.76 21.34
N GLY A 282 -0.17 -21.25 21.07
CA GLY A 282 0.11 -22.67 20.80
C GLY A 282 -0.56 -23.23 19.53
N LYS A 283 -1.13 -22.38 18.66
CA LYS A 283 -1.86 -22.81 17.46
C LYS A 283 -0.91 -23.25 16.34
N LYS A 284 -1.21 -24.38 15.68
CA LYS A 284 -0.42 -24.88 14.53
C LYS A 284 -0.49 -24.00 13.28
N ARG A 285 -1.57 -23.23 13.08
CA ARG A 285 -1.77 -22.32 11.93
C ARG A 285 -2.15 -20.91 12.38
N LEU A 286 -1.74 -19.93 11.59
CA LEU A 286 -2.16 -18.54 11.75
C LEU A 286 -3.64 -18.40 11.39
N ASN A 287 -4.38 -17.61 12.16
CA ASN A 287 -5.67 -17.11 11.69
C ASN A 287 -5.37 -16.11 10.59
N ILE A 288 -5.45 -16.56 9.34
CA ILE A 288 -5.25 -15.71 8.17
C ILE A 288 -6.49 -14.83 8.07
N LEU A 289 -6.30 -13.51 8.11
CA LEU A 289 -7.33 -12.56 7.73
C LEU A 289 -7.59 -12.78 6.24
N GLY A 290 -8.73 -13.37 5.92
CA GLY A 290 -9.23 -13.59 4.56
C GLY A 290 -10.25 -12.53 4.20
#